data_AF-S7JNT9-F1
#
_entry.id   AF-S7JNT9-F1
#
_cell.length_a   1.000
_cell.length_b   1.000
_cell.length_c   1.000
_cell.angle_alpha   90.00
_cell.angle_beta   90.00
_cell.angle_gamma   90.00
#
_symmetry.space_group_name_H-M   'P 1'
#
loop_
_entity.id
_entity.type
_entity.pdbx_description
1 polymer ?
#
loop_
_entity_poly.entity_id
_entity_poly.type
_entity_poly.pdbx_seq_one_letter_code
_entity_poly.pdbx_strand_id
1 'polypeptide(L)'
;MKAVKRHQEIIELVQAQGFVSTDELVERFNVSPQTIRRDLNELADANKLRRNHGGATITTSSENSSYHTRQVTSQSEKEKVAAALVKHIPDGATLFIDIGTTPEAIARALMDEHHNLRIVTNNINVATILMAKPDFSIILAGGEVRNKDGGVTGEATLDFISQFRLDFGILGISGIDYDGSLLDFDYHEVRVKRAIIENSRCVFLAVDHSKFGRNAMVKLGTLADVDLIITDQPPPKEIASFAKEHEVTIQVA
;
A
#
# COMPACT_ATOMS: atom_id res chain seq x y z
N MET A 1 26.89 9.62 -26.08
CA MET A 1 26.64 9.22 -24.68
C MET A 1 26.32 7.73 -24.60
N LYS A 2 26.78 6.99 -23.56
CA LYS A 2 26.43 5.57 -23.38
C LYS A 2 24.95 5.41 -23.04
N ALA A 3 24.29 4.37 -23.58
CA ALA A 3 22.84 4.14 -23.43
C ALA A 3 22.41 4.08 -21.96
N VAL A 4 23.14 3.37 -21.10
CA VAL A 4 22.86 3.25 -19.66
C VAL A 4 22.81 4.61 -18.94
N LYS A 5 23.73 5.53 -19.27
CA LYS A 5 23.75 6.87 -18.68
C LYS A 5 22.56 7.71 -19.17
N ARG A 6 22.20 7.55 -20.46
CA ARG A 6 21.03 8.22 -21.05
C ARG A 6 19.73 7.75 -20.43
N HIS A 7 19.59 6.45 -20.22
CA HIS A 7 18.42 5.88 -19.56
C HIS A 7 18.19 6.44 -18.16
N GLN A 8 19.27 6.54 -17.37
CA GLN A 8 19.20 7.13 -16.04
C GLN A 8 18.78 8.61 -16.07
N GLU A 9 19.38 9.42 -16.95
CA GLU A 9 19.03 10.84 -17.10
C GLU A 9 17.60 11.04 -17.62
N ILE A 10 17.11 10.17 -18.51
CA ILE A 10 15.70 10.17 -18.96
C ILE A 10 14.75 9.90 -17.79
N ILE A 11 15.07 8.93 -16.93
CA ILE A 11 14.25 8.61 -15.76
C ILE A 11 14.18 9.82 -14.81
N GLU A 12 15.31 10.43 -14.50
CA GLU A 12 15.39 11.60 -13.61
C GLU A 12 14.59 12.79 -14.17
N LEU A 13 14.67 13.01 -15.48
CA LEU A 13 13.91 14.04 -16.18
C LEU A 13 12.40 13.83 -16.08
N VAL A 14 11.95 12.61 -16.36
CA VAL A 14 10.54 12.27 -16.29
C VAL A 14 10.04 12.32 -14.85
N GLN A 15 10.86 11.93 -13.86
CA GLN A 15 10.56 12.08 -12.44
C GLN A 15 10.41 13.55 -12.00
N ALA A 16 11.26 14.44 -12.51
CA ALA A 16 11.24 15.86 -12.15
C ALA A 16 10.07 16.62 -12.81
N GLN A 17 9.68 16.24 -14.04
CA GLN A 17 8.73 17.00 -14.86
C GLN A 17 7.37 16.31 -15.05
N GLY A 18 7.22 15.04 -14.67
CA GLY A 18 6.00 14.26 -14.83
C GLY A 18 5.79 13.69 -16.24
N PHE A 19 6.10 14.48 -17.27
CA PHE A 19 6.05 14.11 -18.68
C PHE A 19 7.21 14.74 -19.44
N VAL A 20 7.81 13.98 -20.35
CA VAL A 20 8.84 14.50 -21.26
C VAL A 20 8.52 14.03 -22.68
N SER A 21 8.56 14.97 -23.62
CA SER A 21 8.28 14.67 -25.03
C SER A 21 9.47 14.02 -25.73
N THR A 22 9.20 13.26 -26.79
CA THR A 22 10.27 12.66 -27.63
C THR A 22 11.16 13.73 -28.24
N ASP A 23 10.59 14.87 -28.63
CA ASP A 23 11.31 15.96 -29.28
C ASP A 23 12.26 16.65 -28.30
N GLU A 24 11.83 16.86 -27.05
CA GLU A 24 12.68 17.39 -25.98
C GLU A 24 13.85 16.44 -25.65
N LEU A 25 13.60 15.13 -25.63
CA LEU A 25 14.66 14.13 -25.43
C LEU A 25 15.64 14.09 -26.61
N VAL A 26 15.16 14.26 -27.84
CA VAL A 26 16.00 14.33 -29.05
C VAL A 26 16.91 15.55 -28.99
N GLU A 27 16.36 16.71 -28.63
CA GLU A 27 17.11 17.96 -28.53
C GLU A 27 18.15 17.88 -27.40
N ARG A 28 17.75 17.42 -26.22
CA ARG A 28 18.61 17.36 -25.04
C ARG A 28 19.76 16.39 -25.17
N PHE A 29 19.51 15.21 -25.73
CA PHE A 29 20.52 14.16 -25.84
C PHE A 29 21.23 14.14 -27.19
N ASN A 30 20.81 14.99 -28.13
CA ASN A 30 21.33 15.10 -29.49
C ASN A 30 21.44 13.74 -30.20
N VAL A 31 20.32 12.99 -30.20
CA VAL A 31 20.21 11.65 -30.82
C VAL A 31 18.98 11.57 -31.72
N SER A 32 18.93 10.58 -32.61
CA SER A 32 17.78 10.43 -33.51
C SER A 32 16.48 10.08 -32.76
N PRO A 33 15.31 10.47 -33.29
CA PRO A 33 14.01 10.04 -32.75
C PRO A 33 13.87 8.52 -32.65
N GLN A 34 14.48 7.77 -33.58
CA GLN A 34 14.51 6.30 -33.52
C GLN A 34 15.27 5.77 -32.29
N THR A 35 16.37 6.44 -31.90
CA THR A 35 17.14 6.07 -30.71
C THR A 35 16.34 6.32 -29.45
N ILE A 36 15.71 7.50 -29.32
CA ILE A 36 14.82 7.79 -28.18
C ILE A 36 13.66 6.81 -28.12
N ARG A 37 13.01 6.51 -29.25
CA ARG A 37 11.93 5.50 -29.29
C ARG A 37 12.39 4.14 -28.79
N ARG A 38 13.61 3.70 -29.16
CA ARG A 38 14.17 2.44 -28.68
C ARG A 38 14.46 2.49 -27.18
N ASP A 39 15.07 3.57 -26.70
CA ASP A 39 15.36 3.74 -25.27
C ASP A 39 14.09 3.80 -24.42
N LEU A 40 13.06 4.52 -24.88
CA LEU A 40 11.77 4.58 -24.20
C LEU A 40 11.04 3.24 -24.21
N ASN A 41 11.18 2.42 -25.26
CA ASN A 41 10.65 1.07 -25.28
C ASN A 41 11.39 0.16 -24.29
N GLU A 42 12.72 0.17 -24.29
CA GLU A 42 13.54 -0.61 -23.35
C GLU A 42 13.21 -0.25 -21.89
N LEU A 43 13.03 1.04 -21.60
CA LEU A 43 12.64 1.54 -20.28
C LEU A 43 11.19 1.19 -19.90
N ALA A 44 10.28 1.17 -20.87
CA ALA A 44 8.89 0.76 -20.67
C ALA A 44 8.78 -0.75 -20.44
N ASP A 45 9.48 -1.56 -21.23
CA ASP A 45 9.55 -3.02 -21.07
C ASP A 45 10.17 -3.41 -19.71
N ALA A 46 11.11 -2.60 -19.21
CA ALA A 46 11.69 -2.72 -17.88
C ALA A 46 10.84 -2.08 -16.75
N ASN A 47 9.61 -1.64 -17.04
CA ASN A 47 8.68 -0.99 -16.11
C ASN A 47 9.21 0.26 -15.40
N LYS A 48 10.22 0.95 -15.95
CA LYS A 48 10.82 2.16 -15.37
C LYS A 48 10.05 3.43 -15.72
N LEU A 49 9.38 3.45 -16.87
CA LEU A 49 8.61 4.58 -17.41
C LEU A 49 7.36 4.07 -18.12
N ARG A 50 6.34 4.92 -18.30
CA ARG A 50 5.19 4.60 -19.16
C ARG A 50 5.31 5.38 -20.45
N ARG A 51 5.26 4.66 -21.58
CA ARG A 51 5.28 5.28 -22.91
C ARG A 51 3.87 5.78 -23.26
N ASN A 52 3.78 7.04 -23.66
CA ASN A 52 2.58 7.64 -24.23
C ASN A 52 2.82 8.02 -25.70
N HIS A 53 1.76 8.32 -26.44
CA HIS A 53 1.91 8.85 -27.80
C HIS A 53 2.68 10.18 -27.74
N GLY A 54 3.91 10.19 -28.26
CA GLY A 54 4.76 11.38 -28.34
C GLY A 54 5.78 11.56 -27.22
N GLY A 55 5.85 10.71 -26.21
CA GLY A 55 6.81 10.86 -25.12
C GLY A 55 6.73 9.80 -24.04
N ALA A 56 7.25 10.11 -22.85
CA ALA A 56 7.19 9.24 -21.69
C ALA A 56 6.66 10.01 -20.47
N THR A 57 5.80 9.35 -19.70
CA THR A 57 5.36 9.81 -18.38
C THR A 57 5.98 8.96 -17.30
N ILE A 58 5.95 9.49 -16.07
CA ILE A 58 6.23 8.67 -14.89
C ILE A 58 5.32 7.45 -14.97
N THR A 59 5.88 6.29 -14.67
CA THR A 59 5.06 5.16 -14.23
C THR A 59 4.45 5.57 -12.89
N THR A 60 3.33 6.31 -12.90
CA THR A 60 2.47 6.42 -11.71
C THR A 60 1.75 5.10 -11.54
N SER A 61 2.54 4.03 -11.42
CA SER A 61 2.08 2.72 -11.08
C SER A 61 3.12 2.16 -10.14
N SER A 62 2.91 2.52 -8.89
CA SER A 62 3.32 1.72 -7.76
C SER A 62 2.61 0.35 -7.73
N GLU A 63 1.88 0.00 -8.81
CA GLU A 63 1.71 -1.38 -9.31
C GLU A 63 3.04 -2.11 -9.47
N ASN A 64 4.11 -1.42 -9.91
CA ASN A 64 5.42 -2.00 -10.22
C ASN A 64 6.51 -1.74 -9.17
N SER A 65 6.18 -1.10 -8.05
CA SER A 65 7.11 -1.07 -6.92
C SER A 65 7.16 -2.47 -6.32
N SER A 66 8.28 -3.16 -6.53
CA SER A 66 8.53 -4.45 -5.90
C SER A 66 8.23 -4.36 -4.40
N TYR A 67 7.78 -5.45 -3.81
CA TYR A 67 7.55 -5.52 -2.36
C TYR A 67 8.74 -4.97 -1.56
N HIS A 68 9.96 -5.33 -1.95
CA HIS A 68 11.20 -4.79 -1.34
C HIS A 68 11.31 -3.28 -1.45
N THR A 69 10.97 -2.69 -2.61
CA THR A 69 10.93 -1.23 -2.75
C THR A 69 9.92 -0.62 -1.80
N ARG A 70 8.69 -1.17 -1.73
CA ARG A 70 7.65 -0.69 -0.81
C ARG A 70 8.00 -0.88 0.66
N GLN A 71 8.89 -1.81 0.99
CA GLN A 71 9.34 -2.04 2.36
C GLN A 71 10.24 -0.90 2.83
N VAL A 72 11.12 -0.40 1.95
CA VAL A 72 12.09 0.66 2.26
C VAL A 72 11.52 2.07 2.01
N THR A 73 10.67 2.24 1.00
CA THR A 73 10.05 3.55 0.71
C THR A 73 9.14 3.99 1.85
N SER A 74 9.26 5.23 2.30
CA SER A 74 8.47 5.80 3.40
C SER A 74 8.51 4.95 4.68
N GLN A 75 9.63 4.28 4.96
CA GLN A 75 9.75 3.37 6.10
C GLN A 75 9.53 4.13 7.42
N SER A 76 10.16 5.29 7.60
CA SER A 76 9.99 6.13 8.78
C SER A 76 8.55 6.54 9.03
N GLU A 77 7.81 6.83 7.96
CA GLU A 77 6.40 7.23 7.99
C GLU A 77 5.54 6.05 8.43
N LYS A 78 5.81 4.84 7.92
CA LYS A 78 5.12 3.63 8.35
C LYS A 78 5.38 3.29 9.82
N GLU A 79 6.61 3.48 10.28
CA GLU A 79 6.98 3.25 11.68
C GLU A 79 6.25 4.24 12.62
N LYS A 80 6.14 5.52 12.23
CA LYS A 80 5.34 6.50 12.98
C LYS A 80 3.85 6.13 13.03
N VAL A 81 3.27 5.82 11.87
CA VAL A 81 1.87 5.39 11.76
C VAL A 81 1.63 4.13 12.60
N ALA A 82 2.55 3.16 12.55
CA ALA A 82 2.49 1.95 13.35
C ALA A 82 2.52 2.24 14.85
N ALA A 83 3.49 3.04 15.32
CA ALA A 83 3.62 3.42 16.72
C ALA A 83 2.40 4.20 17.25
N ALA A 84 1.75 4.99 16.40
CA ALA A 84 0.51 5.69 16.74
C ALA A 84 -0.70 4.74 16.80
N LEU A 85 -0.81 3.82 15.84
CA LEU A 85 -1.93 2.87 15.76
C LEU A 85 -1.94 1.89 16.94
N VAL A 86 -0.81 1.30 17.29
CA VAL A 86 -0.76 0.25 18.33
C VAL A 86 -1.18 0.75 19.72
N LYS A 87 -1.15 2.06 19.98
CA LYS A 87 -1.65 2.67 21.22
C LYS A 87 -3.15 2.50 21.43
N HIS A 88 -3.90 2.21 20.37
CA HIS A 88 -5.34 1.94 20.42
C HIS A 88 -5.67 0.47 20.62
N ILE A 89 -4.67 -0.40 20.62
CA ILE A 89 -4.84 -1.84 20.78
C ILE A 89 -4.56 -2.21 22.23
N PRO A 90 -5.56 -2.71 22.97
CA PRO A 90 -5.35 -3.22 24.32
C PRO A 90 -4.72 -4.63 24.28
N ASP A 91 -4.04 -4.99 25.37
CA ASP A 91 -3.59 -6.36 25.59
C ASP A 91 -4.76 -7.34 25.57
N GLY A 92 -4.51 -8.57 25.09
CA GLY A 92 -5.54 -9.60 24.98
C GLY A 92 -6.53 -9.44 23.82
N ALA A 93 -6.44 -8.36 23.03
CA ALA A 93 -7.33 -8.11 21.91
C ALA A 93 -7.23 -9.15 20.78
N THR A 94 -8.31 -9.29 20.03
CA THR A 94 -8.35 -10.08 18.80
C THR A 94 -8.22 -9.19 17.57
N LEU A 95 -7.25 -9.49 16.70
CA LEU A 95 -6.86 -8.62 15.58
C LEU A 95 -6.90 -9.37 14.26
N PHE A 96 -7.34 -8.71 13.20
CA PHE A 96 -6.93 -9.05 11.84
C PHE A 96 -5.80 -8.12 11.40
N ILE A 97 -4.72 -8.66 10.84
CA ILE A 97 -3.66 -7.88 10.19
C ILE A 97 -3.55 -8.28 8.74
N ASP A 98 -3.87 -7.33 7.86
CA ASP A 98 -3.90 -7.49 6.40
C ASP A 98 -2.50 -7.57 5.76
N ILE A 99 -2.45 -7.80 4.45
CA ILE A 99 -1.23 -7.80 3.65
C ILE A 99 -0.74 -6.36 3.42
N GLY A 100 0.55 -6.15 3.60
CA GLY A 100 1.22 -4.93 3.18
C GLY A 100 2.39 -4.53 4.06
N THR A 101 3.22 -3.63 3.55
CA THR A 101 4.41 -3.18 4.27
C THR A 101 4.10 -2.28 5.46
N THR A 102 2.95 -1.59 5.45
CA THR A 102 2.45 -0.84 6.62
C THR A 102 1.88 -1.79 7.69
N PRO A 103 0.99 -2.75 7.37
CA PRO A 103 0.63 -3.84 8.29
C PRO A 103 1.82 -4.57 8.92
N GLU A 104 2.89 -4.82 8.17
CA GLU A 104 4.12 -5.41 8.73
C GLU A 104 4.86 -4.50 9.71
N ALA A 105 4.86 -3.18 9.48
CA ALA A 105 5.42 -2.23 10.44
C ALA A 105 4.60 -2.21 11.74
N ILE A 106 3.27 -2.33 11.63
CA ILE A 106 2.38 -2.47 12.79
C ILE A 106 2.64 -3.77 13.53
N ALA A 107 2.80 -4.88 12.81
CA ALA A 107 3.18 -6.16 13.41
C ALA A 107 4.48 -6.05 14.21
N ARG A 108 5.49 -5.32 13.71
CA ARG A 108 6.72 -5.05 14.46
C ARG A 108 6.47 -4.20 15.70
N ALA A 109 5.69 -3.13 15.61
CA ALA A 109 5.39 -2.25 16.75
C ALA A 109 4.62 -2.96 17.87
N LEU A 110 3.75 -3.94 17.54
CA LEU A 110 3.06 -4.77 18.54
C LEU A 110 4.02 -5.65 19.35
N MET A 111 5.23 -5.93 18.85
CA MET A 111 6.19 -6.77 19.55
C MET A 111 6.79 -6.10 20.78
N ASP A 112 6.74 -4.77 20.85
CA ASP A 112 7.44 -4.00 21.89
C ASP A 112 6.72 -4.10 23.24
N GLU A 113 5.48 -3.61 23.33
CA GLU A 113 4.79 -3.43 24.63
C GLU A 113 3.51 -4.27 24.80
N HIS A 114 2.97 -4.88 23.74
CA HIS A 114 1.69 -5.60 23.83
C HIS A 114 1.82 -7.05 24.27
N HIS A 115 0.79 -7.55 24.96
CA HIS A 115 0.76 -8.90 25.51
C HIS A 115 -0.53 -9.67 25.18
N ASN A 116 -0.41 -11.00 25.13
CA ASN A 116 -1.54 -11.94 25.02
C ASN A 116 -2.48 -11.73 23.80
N LEU A 117 -1.98 -11.14 22.71
CA LEU A 117 -2.80 -10.86 21.52
C LEU A 117 -3.17 -12.15 20.78
N ARG A 118 -4.36 -12.16 20.15
CA ARG A 118 -4.82 -13.24 19.26
C ARG A 118 -4.97 -12.68 17.86
N ILE A 119 -4.06 -13.03 16.97
CA ILE A 119 -3.93 -12.43 15.65
C ILE A 119 -4.35 -13.43 14.57
N VAL A 120 -5.27 -13.01 13.71
CA VAL A 120 -5.55 -13.64 12.43
C VAL A 120 -4.86 -12.82 11.33
N THR A 121 -4.18 -13.47 10.40
CA THR A 121 -3.56 -12.79 9.25
C THR A 121 -3.58 -13.69 8.03
N ASN A 122 -3.61 -13.10 6.84
CA ASN A 122 -3.34 -13.77 5.58
C ASN A 122 -1.98 -13.35 4.99
N ASN A 123 -1.05 -12.87 5.82
CA ASN A 123 0.29 -12.46 5.40
C ASN A 123 1.36 -13.29 6.11
N ILE A 124 2.15 -14.04 5.34
CA ILE A 124 3.24 -14.89 5.88
C ILE A 124 4.30 -14.05 6.59
N ASN A 125 4.60 -12.84 6.08
CA ASN A 125 5.59 -11.95 6.70
C ASN A 125 5.13 -11.49 8.08
N VAL A 126 3.86 -11.12 8.21
CA VAL A 126 3.25 -10.75 9.50
C VAL A 126 3.30 -11.92 10.47
N ALA A 127 2.91 -13.12 10.04
CA ALA A 127 2.96 -14.31 10.88
C ALA A 127 4.40 -14.61 11.36
N THR A 128 5.39 -14.43 10.47
CA THR A 128 6.81 -14.66 10.77
C THR A 128 7.38 -13.61 11.73
N ILE A 129 6.95 -12.37 11.64
CA ILE A 129 7.32 -11.31 12.60
C ILE A 129 6.77 -11.66 13.99
N LEU A 130 5.48 -11.97 14.07
CA LEU A 130 4.77 -12.12 15.33
C LEU A 130 5.11 -13.44 16.05
N MET A 131 5.47 -14.51 15.34
CA MET A 131 5.74 -15.81 15.95
C MET A 131 6.95 -15.81 16.91
N ALA A 132 7.77 -14.77 16.88
CA ALA A 132 8.85 -14.57 17.83
C ALA A 132 8.34 -14.20 19.25
N LYS A 133 7.05 -13.86 19.42
CA LYS A 133 6.44 -13.49 20.70
C LYS A 133 5.62 -14.66 21.27
N PRO A 134 6.10 -15.35 22.33
CA PRO A 134 5.48 -16.60 22.80
C PRO A 134 4.07 -16.46 23.37
N ASP A 135 3.72 -15.27 23.87
CA ASP A 135 2.39 -14.97 24.41
C ASP A 135 1.39 -14.54 23.33
N PHE A 136 1.79 -14.43 22.06
CA PHE A 136 0.85 -14.20 20.96
C PHE A 136 0.31 -15.52 20.41
N SER A 137 -1.00 -15.56 20.16
CA SER A 137 -1.65 -16.65 19.44
C SER A 137 -1.88 -16.22 18.00
N ILE A 138 -1.24 -16.91 17.05
CA ILE A 138 -1.27 -16.53 15.64
C ILE A 138 -2.01 -17.60 14.83
N ILE A 139 -2.97 -17.15 14.04
CA ILE A 139 -3.76 -17.95 13.13
C ILE A 139 -3.50 -17.42 11.72
N LEU A 140 -2.81 -18.21 10.89
CA LEU A 140 -2.54 -17.87 9.50
C LEU A 140 -3.63 -18.45 8.60
N ALA A 141 -4.27 -17.61 7.79
CA ALA A 141 -5.24 -18.05 6.80
C ALA A 141 -4.59 -18.95 5.74
N GLY A 142 -5.27 -20.04 5.41
CA GLY A 142 -4.87 -20.94 4.31
C GLY A 142 -5.30 -20.40 2.94
N GLY A 143 -4.67 -20.91 1.87
CA GLY A 143 -4.98 -20.51 0.49
C GLY A 143 -3.74 -20.53 -0.41
N GLU A 144 -3.82 -19.83 -1.53
CA GLU A 144 -2.72 -19.69 -2.48
C GLU A 144 -1.75 -18.59 -2.01
N VAL A 145 -0.47 -18.95 -1.87
CA VAL A 145 0.59 -18.03 -1.48
C VAL A 145 1.10 -17.27 -2.71
N ARG A 146 1.07 -15.95 -2.62
CA ARG A 146 1.54 -15.07 -3.68
C ARG A 146 3.01 -14.71 -3.46
N ASN A 147 3.86 -15.18 -4.39
CA ASN A 147 5.31 -15.02 -4.32
C ASN A 147 5.78 -13.55 -4.23
N LYS A 148 5.00 -12.59 -4.73
CA LYS A 148 5.42 -11.19 -4.87
C LYS A 148 5.55 -10.46 -3.52
N ASP A 149 4.79 -10.87 -2.51
CA ASP A 149 4.69 -10.18 -1.22
C ASP A 149 4.31 -11.08 -0.03
N GLY A 150 4.15 -12.39 -0.22
CA GLY A 150 3.85 -13.33 0.87
C GLY A 150 2.38 -13.30 1.34
N GLY A 151 1.50 -12.66 0.57
CA GLY A 151 0.06 -12.68 0.81
C GLY A 151 -0.58 -14.02 0.46
N VAL A 152 -1.54 -14.45 1.26
CA VAL A 152 -2.38 -15.64 1.04
C VAL A 152 -3.74 -15.20 0.53
N THR A 153 -4.20 -15.78 -0.57
CA THR A 153 -5.41 -15.38 -1.29
C THR A 153 -6.21 -16.57 -1.80
N GLY A 154 -7.39 -16.30 -2.34
CA GLY A 154 -8.31 -17.30 -2.90
C GLY A 154 -9.56 -17.48 -2.06
N GLU A 155 -10.53 -18.23 -2.59
CA GLU A 155 -11.84 -18.43 -1.94
C GLU A 155 -11.71 -19.09 -0.57
N ALA A 156 -10.79 -20.04 -0.40
CA ALA A 156 -10.53 -20.67 0.91
C ALA A 156 -10.06 -19.65 1.96
N THR A 157 -9.30 -18.62 1.56
CA THR A 157 -8.90 -17.52 2.45
C THR A 157 -10.11 -16.68 2.84
N LEU A 158 -11.00 -16.36 1.90
CA LEU A 158 -12.21 -15.59 2.18
C LEU A 158 -13.14 -16.34 3.15
N ASP A 159 -13.42 -17.61 2.86
CA ASP A 159 -14.23 -18.48 3.70
C ASP A 159 -13.63 -18.61 5.10
N PHE A 160 -12.30 -18.69 5.19
CA PHE A 160 -11.60 -18.71 6.46
C PHE A 160 -11.81 -17.43 7.27
N ILE A 161 -11.58 -16.27 6.66
CA ILE A 161 -11.73 -14.96 7.34
C ILE A 161 -13.16 -14.76 7.83
N SER A 162 -14.15 -15.20 7.07
CA SER A 162 -15.57 -15.07 7.42
C SER A 162 -16.01 -15.84 8.67
N GLN A 163 -15.18 -16.77 9.17
CA GLN A 163 -15.46 -17.54 10.39
C GLN A 163 -15.12 -16.78 11.68
N PHE A 164 -14.45 -15.63 11.57
CA PHE A 164 -13.99 -14.86 12.71
C PHE A 164 -14.87 -13.63 12.95
N ARG A 165 -14.97 -13.22 14.21
CA ARG A 165 -15.44 -11.88 14.59
C ARG A 165 -14.40 -11.27 15.51
N LEU A 166 -13.67 -10.27 15.02
CA LEU A 166 -12.46 -9.75 15.66
C LEU A 166 -12.71 -8.36 16.22
N ASP A 167 -11.98 -7.98 17.28
CA ASP A 167 -12.11 -6.66 17.89
C ASP A 167 -11.61 -5.58 16.93
N PHE A 168 -10.46 -5.81 16.28
CA PHE A 168 -9.86 -4.84 15.36
C PHE A 168 -9.50 -5.46 14.01
N GLY A 169 -9.78 -4.74 12.92
CA GLY A 169 -9.29 -5.03 11.58
C GLY A 169 -8.27 -3.98 11.16
N ILE A 170 -7.02 -4.38 10.95
CA ILE A 170 -5.92 -3.47 10.61
C ILE A 170 -5.61 -3.60 9.12
N LEU A 171 -5.88 -2.53 8.38
CA LEU A 171 -5.79 -2.49 6.93
C LEU A 171 -4.72 -1.51 6.46
N GLY A 172 -4.06 -1.88 5.37
CA GLY A 172 -3.40 -0.94 4.49
C GLY A 172 -4.24 -0.71 3.23
N ILE A 173 -3.91 0.31 2.45
CA ILE A 173 -4.51 0.52 1.12
C ILE A 173 -3.47 0.98 0.11
N SER A 174 -3.77 0.71 -1.16
CA SER A 174 -2.94 1.09 -2.28
C SER A 174 -3.12 2.56 -2.66
N GLY A 175 -4.35 3.11 -2.58
CA GLY A 175 -4.64 4.51 -2.85
C GLY A 175 -5.94 4.99 -2.24
N ILE A 176 -6.03 6.30 -2.03
CA ILE A 176 -7.22 7.01 -1.58
C ILE A 176 -7.43 8.15 -2.57
N ASP A 177 -8.56 8.14 -3.27
CA ASP A 177 -8.93 9.23 -4.16
C ASP A 177 -9.49 10.42 -3.35
N TYR A 178 -9.48 11.61 -3.92
CA TYR A 178 -9.90 12.85 -3.25
C TYR A 178 -11.39 12.85 -2.91
N ASP A 179 -12.19 12.01 -3.55
CA ASP A 179 -13.60 11.78 -3.24
C ASP A 179 -13.83 10.87 -2.02
N GLY A 180 -12.75 10.38 -1.38
CA GLY A 180 -12.80 9.46 -0.25
C GLY A 180 -12.88 7.99 -0.64
N SER A 181 -12.78 7.63 -1.92
CA SER A 181 -12.74 6.24 -2.37
C SER A 181 -11.44 5.54 -1.96
N LEU A 182 -11.57 4.35 -1.37
CA LEU A 182 -10.46 3.45 -1.07
C LEU A 182 -10.21 2.54 -2.28
N LEU A 183 -8.99 2.50 -2.79
CA LEU A 183 -8.66 1.85 -4.06
C LEU A 183 -7.50 0.84 -3.93
N ASP A 184 -7.60 -0.29 -4.63
CA ASP A 184 -6.55 -1.28 -4.77
C ASP A 184 -6.31 -1.75 -6.22
N PHE A 185 -5.17 -2.41 -6.45
CA PHE A 185 -4.79 -2.91 -7.79
C PHE A 185 -5.23 -4.34 -8.03
N ASP A 186 -5.49 -5.11 -6.97
CA ASP A 186 -5.85 -6.51 -7.05
C ASP A 186 -7.26 -6.73 -6.48
N TYR A 187 -8.16 -7.26 -7.31
CA TYR A 187 -9.53 -7.50 -6.88
C TYR A 187 -9.62 -8.60 -5.81
N HIS A 188 -8.68 -9.55 -5.78
CA HIS A 188 -8.65 -10.57 -4.72
C HIS A 188 -8.33 -9.94 -3.37
N GLU A 189 -7.41 -8.96 -3.34
CA GLU A 189 -7.12 -8.21 -2.10
C GLU A 189 -8.33 -7.41 -1.65
N VAL A 190 -9.05 -6.79 -2.58
CA VAL A 190 -10.28 -6.07 -2.25
C VAL A 190 -11.33 -6.97 -1.61
N ARG A 191 -11.52 -8.20 -2.11
CA ARG A 191 -12.46 -9.16 -1.50
C ARG A 191 -12.04 -9.53 -0.08
N VAL A 192 -10.74 -9.75 0.15
CA VAL A 192 -10.22 -10.05 1.49
C VAL A 192 -10.43 -8.86 2.43
N LYS A 193 -10.06 -7.64 2.01
CA LYS A 193 -10.23 -6.44 2.82
C LYS A 193 -11.70 -6.16 3.15
N ARG A 194 -12.63 -6.38 2.22
CA ARG A 194 -14.07 -6.32 2.50
C ARG A 194 -14.48 -7.32 3.57
N ALA A 195 -14.04 -8.57 3.46
CA ALA A 195 -14.32 -9.58 4.48
C ALA A 195 -13.76 -9.17 5.86
N ILE A 196 -12.58 -8.54 5.92
CA ILE A 196 -12.02 -8.01 7.17
C ILE A 196 -12.91 -6.90 7.74
N ILE A 197 -13.30 -5.92 6.91
CA ILE A 197 -14.18 -4.82 7.32
C ILE A 197 -15.49 -5.34 7.92
N GLU A 198 -16.13 -6.31 7.26
CA GLU A 198 -17.42 -6.86 7.68
C GLU A 198 -17.35 -7.69 8.97
N ASN A 199 -16.18 -8.26 9.27
CA ASN A 199 -15.96 -9.18 10.39
C ASN A 199 -15.20 -8.56 11.56
N SER A 200 -14.80 -7.30 11.47
CA SER A 200 -14.18 -6.53 12.55
C SER A 200 -15.20 -5.65 13.28
N ARG A 201 -15.01 -5.44 14.59
CA ARG A 201 -15.83 -4.50 15.38
C ARG A 201 -15.38 -3.06 15.19
N CYS A 202 -14.08 -2.87 15.01
CA CYS A 202 -13.45 -1.59 14.76
C CYS A 202 -12.39 -1.77 13.67
N VAL A 203 -12.39 -0.91 12.65
CA VAL A 203 -11.51 -0.99 11.50
C VAL A 203 -10.55 0.19 11.49
N PHE A 204 -9.26 -0.13 11.54
CA PHE A 204 -8.17 0.84 11.47
C PHE A 204 -7.53 0.81 10.09
N LEU A 205 -7.46 1.99 9.47
CA LEU A 205 -6.77 2.20 8.20
C LEU A 205 -5.45 2.92 8.45
N ALA A 206 -4.33 2.25 8.15
CA ALA A 206 -2.99 2.80 8.30
C ALA A 206 -2.39 3.18 6.95
N VAL A 207 -2.11 4.47 6.75
CA VAL A 207 -1.66 5.01 5.46
C VAL A 207 -0.61 6.09 5.62
N ASP A 208 0.43 6.04 4.80
CA ASP A 208 1.33 7.19 4.64
C ASP A 208 0.77 8.19 3.62
N HIS A 209 1.25 9.44 3.66
CA HIS A 209 0.77 10.55 2.84
C HIS A 209 0.84 10.26 1.33
N SER A 210 1.71 9.35 0.88
CA SER A 210 1.81 8.97 -0.54
C SER A 210 0.60 8.21 -1.08
N LYS A 211 -0.34 7.80 -0.20
CA LYS A 211 -1.57 7.10 -0.61
C LYS A 211 -2.68 8.06 -1.05
N PHE A 212 -2.65 9.32 -0.65
CA PHE A 212 -3.68 10.29 -1.04
C PHE A 212 -3.48 10.77 -2.49
N GLY A 213 -4.57 10.86 -3.26
CA GLY A 213 -4.55 11.20 -4.68
C GLY A 213 -3.94 10.11 -5.58
N ARG A 214 -3.73 8.91 -5.04
CA ARG A 214 -3.15 7.79 -5.78
C ARG A 214 -4.25 6.95 -6.42
N ASN A 215 -4.18 6.84 -7.73
CA ASN A 215 -5.14 6.05 -8.51
C ASN A 215 -4.84 4.55 -8.38
N ALA A 216 -5.88 3.74 -8.21
CA ALA A 216 -5.87 2.29 -8.44
C ALA A 216 -7.22 1.86 -9.05
N MET A 217 -7.26 0.70 -9.68
CA MET A 217 -8.39 0.32 -10.56
C MET A 217 -9.61 -0.21 -9.80
N VAL A 218 -9.39 -0.90 -8.68
CA VAL A 218 -10.45 -1.64 -7.98
C VAL A 218 -10.90 -0.87 -6.76
N LYS A 219 -12.18 -0.54 -6.69
CA LYS A 219 -12.76 0.13 -5.52
C LYS A 219 -13.00 -0.86 -4.39
N LEU A 220 -12.36 -0.62 -3.26
CA LEU A 220 -12.64 -1.31 -2.00
C LEU A 220 -13.94 -0.79 -1.39
N GLY A 221 -14.06 0.53 -1.27
CA GLY A 221 -15.19 1.21 -0.66
C GLY A 221 -14.86 2.68 -0.41
N THR A 222 -15.22 3.23 0.74
CA THR A 222 -14.93 4.63 1.09
C THR A 222 -14.32 4.76 2.48
N LEU A 223 -13.79 5.94 2.80
CA LEU A 223 -13.30 6.25 4.15
C LEU A 223 -14.39 6.12 5.23
N ALA A 224 -15.68 6.16 4.86
CA ALA A 224 -16.78 5.94 5.80
C ALA A 224 -16.92 4.46 6.22
N ASP A 225 -16.23 3.53 5.57
CA ASP A 225 -16.22 2.12 5.94
C ASP A 225 -15.19 1.78 7.04
N VAL A 226 -14.47 2.78 7.56
CA VAL A 226 -13.43 2.60 8.58
C VAL A 226 -13.66 3.53 9.77
N ASP A 227 -13.25 3.11 10.96
CA ASP A 227 -13.50 3.83 12.21
C ASP A 227 -12.40 4.84 12.54
N LEU A 228 -11.14 4.48 12.24
CA LEU A 228 -9.98 5.32 12.50
C LEU A 228 -8.96 5.24 11.37
N ILE A 229 -8.54 6.40 10.88
CA ILE A 229 -7.46 6.53 9.90
C ILE A 229 -6.24 7.12 10.60
N ILE A 230 -5.10 6.45 10.48
CA ILE A 230 -3.82 6.93 11.01
C ILE A 230 -2.90 7.25 9.84
N THR A 231 -2.35 8.46 9.84
CA THR A 231 -1.42 8.92 8.81
C THR A 231 -0.24 9.72 9.37
N ASP A 232 0.86 9.83 8.62
CA ASP A 232 2.08 10.50 9.08
C ASP A 232 2.01 12.04 9.00
N GLN A 233 1.07 12.58 8.21
CA GLN A 233 0.92 14.02 7.98
C GLN A 233 -0.56 14.40 7.81
N PRO A 234 -0.93 15.68 8.02
CA PRO A 234 -2.29 16.14 7.77
C PRO A 234 -2.76 15.77 6.35
N PRO A 235 -3.96 15.17 6.19
CA PRO A 235 -4.44 14.76 4.89
C PRO A 235 -4.82 15.98 4.02
N PRO A 236 -4.95 15.81 2.68
CA PRO A 236 -5.48 16.86 1.82
C PRO A 236 -6.85 17.39 2.27
N LYS A 237 -7.17 18.63 1.89
CA LYS A 237 -8.39 19.32 2.35
C LYS A 237 -9.66 18.55 2.00
N GLU A 238 -9.67 17.90 0.84
CA GLU A 238 -10.77 17.10 0.31
C GLU A 238 -11.04 15.91 1.25
N ILE A 239 -9.98 15.20 1.65
CA ILE A 239 -10.05 14.07 2.58
C ILE A 239 -10.46 14.52 3.98
N ALA A 240 -9.90 15.62 4.49
CA ALA A 240 -10.29 16.18 5.78
C ALA A 240 -11.78 16.61 5.79
N SER A 241 -12.27 17.14 4.67
CA SER A 241 -13.68 17.54 4.52
C SER A 241 -14.59 16.31 4.47
N PHE A 242 -14.22 15.29 3.70
CA PHE A 242 -14.95 14.02 3.63
C PHE A 242 -15.08 13.40 5.02
N ALA A 243 -13.97 13.30 5.76
CA ALA A 243 -13.95 12.69 7.08
C ALA A 243 -14.82 13.45 8.08
N LYS A 244 -14.83 14.79 8.02
CA LYS A 244 -15.71 15.61 8.85
C LYS A 244 -17.19 15.40 8.53
N GLU A 245 -17.54 15.28 7.25
CA GLU A 245 -18.92 15.06 6.79
C GLU A 245 -19.46 13.69 7.19
N HIS A 246 -18.60 12.67 7.19
CA HIS A 246 -18.97 11.28 7.47
C HIS A 246 -18.58 10.81 8.88
N GLU A 247 -18.20 11.74 9.76
CA GLU A 247 -17.82 11.46 11.15
C GLU A 247 -16.67 10.44 11.31
N VAL A 248 -15.77 10.39 10.32
CA VAL A 248 -14.60 9.50 10.34
C VAL A 248 -13.46 10.15 11.13
N THR A 249 -12.86 9.41 12.06
CA THR A 249 -11.75 9.93 12.86
C THR A 249 -10.43 9.81 12.08
N ILE A 250 -9.71 10.92 11.94
CA ILE A 250 -8.35 10.95 11.40
C ILE A 250 -7.38 11.37 12.50
N GLN A 251 -6.33 10.57 12.71
CA GLN A 251 -5.21 10.87 13.58
C GLN A 251 -3.92 11.04 12.75
N VAL A 252 -3.19 12.11 13.04
CA VAL A 252 -1.82 12.31 12.55
C VAL A 252 -0.84 11.80 13.60
N ALA A 253 0.11 10.95 13.18
CA ALA A 253 1.08 10.25 14.03
C ALA A 253 2.23 11.15 14.53
#